data_AF-A0A537UCI3-F1
#
_entry.id   AF-A0A537UCI3-F1
#
_cell.length_a   1.000
_cell.length_b   1.000
_cell.length_c   1.000
_cell.angle_alpha   90.00
_cell.angle_beta   90.00
_cell.angle_gamma   90.00
#
_symmetry.space_group_name_H-M   'P 1'
#
loop_
_entity.id
_entity.type
_entity.pdbx_description
1 polymer ?
#
loop_
_entity_poly.entity_id
_entity_poly.type
_entity_poly.pdbx_seq_one_letter_code
_entity_poly.pdbx_strand_id
1 'polypeptide(L)'
;MAQTVVPGLERRLKAHLLGEVEFDAFTRGRYATDASHYQIMPLGVVAPRSVKEAEHALAIAREEGVSVLARGAGTSQAGQAVNSSLVIDCSKYLDHLIELDVPGRRCVVEPGIVLDELNRRLKPHGLWFPVDISTSSRATIGGMVGNNS
;
A
#
# COMPACT_ATOMS: atom_id res chain seq x y z
N MET A 1 4.22 19.76 -15.25
CA MET A 1 5.59 19.86 -14.66
C MET A 1 6.25 18.52 -14.86
N ALA A 2 7.35 18.48 -15.61
CA ALA A 2 8.00 17.25 -16.04
C ALA A 2 8.58 16.48 -14.85
N GLN A 3 8.41 15.15 -14.85
CA GLN A 3 8.97 14.21 -13.88
C GLN A 3 10.49 14.44 -13.76
N THR A 4 10.93 15.02 -12.65
CA THR A 4 12.34 14.90 -12.26
C THR A 4 12.53 13.49 -11.76
N VAL A 5 12.90 12.57 -12.65
CA VAL A 5 13.50 11.30 -12.23
C VAL A 5 14.76 11.71 -11.47
N VAL A 6 14.71 11.71 -10.14
CA VAL A 6 15.84 12.09 -9.31
C VAL A 6 16.95 11.08 -9.58
N PRO A 7 18.07 11.49 -10.23
CA PRO A 7 19.08 10.55 -10.67
C PRO A 7 19.62 9.77 -9.47
N GLY A 8 19.47 8.44 -9.50
CA GLY A 8 19.99 7.57 -8.44
C GLY A 8 19.00 7.22 -7.32
N LEU A 9 17.75 7.72 -7.33
CA LEU A 9 16.73 7.31 -6.35
C LEU A 9 16.51 5.80 -6.33
N GLU A 10 16.32 5.18 -7.50
CA GLU A 10 16.15 3.73 -7.63
C GLU A 10 17.33 2.98 -7.01
N ARG A 11 18.57 3.36 -7.36
CA ARG A 11 19.78 2.76 -6.83
C ARG A 11 19.86 2.90 -5.30
N ARG A 12 19.50 4.07 -4.77
CA ARG A 12 19.55 4.35 -3.34
C ARG A 12 18.52 3.51 -2.59
N LEU A 13 17.30 3.40 -3.09
CA LEU A 13 16.25 2.54 -2.55
C LEU A 13 16.68 1.07 -2.57
N LYS A 14 17.18 0.56 -3.72
CA LYS A 14 17.68 -0.82 -3.87
C LYS A 14 18.85 -1.15 -2.92
N ALA A 15 19.66 -0.16 -2.55
CA ALA A 15 20.77 -0.36 -1.62
C ALA A 15 20.34 -0.48 -0.15
N HIS A 16 19.13 -0.01 0.22
CA HIS A 16 18.69 0.09 1.61
C HIS A 16 17.45 -0.74 1.94
N LEU A 17 16.79 -1.34 0.95
CA LEU A 17 15.55 -2.09 1.10
C LEU A 17 15.74 -3.53 0.60
N LEU A 18 15.15 -4.51 1.30
CA LEU A 18 15.12 -5.91 0.86
C LEU A 18 13.84 -6.24 0.07
N GLY A 19 12.80 -5.42 0.21
CA GLY A 19 11.60 -5.45 -0.62
C GLY A 19 11.86 -5.13 -2.09
N GLU A 20 10.81 -5.21 -2.89
CA GLU A 20 10.90 -4.90 -4.31
C GLU A 20 10.98 -3.40 -4.53
N VAL A 21 11.84 -3.00 -5.47
CA VAL A 21 12.03 -1.61 -5.88
C VAL A 21 12.08 -1.59 -7.40
N GLU A 22 10.99 -1.16 -8.03
CA GLU A 22 10.78 -1.30 -9.47
C GLU A 22 10.49 0.05 -10.13
N PHE A 23 11.32 0.41 -11.10
CA PHE A 23 11.23 1.64 -11.88
C PHE A 23 11.03 1.36 -13.39
N ASP A 24 10.90 0.08 -13.75
CA ASP A 24 10.65 -0.33 -15.13
C ASP A 24 9.24 0.08 -15.60
N ALA A 25 9.08 0.26 -16.91
CA ALA A 25 7.85 0.74 -17.50
C ALA A 25 6.66 -0.22 -17.32
N PHE A 26 6.91 -1.54 -17.30
CA PHE A 26 5.86 -2.54 -17.15
C PHE A 26 5.28 -2.50 -15.73
N THR A 27 6.14 -2.51 -14.71
CA THR A 27 5.69 -2.39 -13.32
C THR A 27 4.98 -1.07 -13.07
N ARG A 28 5.58 0.05 -13.46
CA ARG A 28 4.93 1.36 -13.28
C ARG A 28 3.58 1.43 -13.98
N GLY A 29 3.43 0.81 -15.16
CA GLY A 29 2.17 0.69 -15.87
C GLY A 29 1.07 -0.03 -15.06
N ARG A 30 1.41 -1.09 -14.31
CA ARG A 30 0.46 -1.81 -13.44
C ARG A 30 -0.06 -0.93 -12.27
N TYR A 31 0.73 0.04 -11.82
CA TYR A 31 0.38 0.96 -10.75
C TYR A 31 -0.12 2.32 -11.27
N ALA A 32 -0.19 2.50 -12.58
CA ALA A 32 -0.62 3.76 -13.19
C ALA A 32 -2.14 3.96 -13.14
N THR A 33 -2.91 2.91 -12.82
CA THR A 33 -4.37 2.95 -12.72
C THR A 33 -4.83 2.52 -11.34
N ASP A 34 -6.03 2.98 -10.97
CA ASP A 34 -6.86 2.38 -9.93
C ASP A 34 -8.20 1.99 -10.57
N ALA A 35 -9.23 1.73 -9.78
CA ALA A 35 -10.53 1.36 -10.30
C ALA A 35 -11.39 2.59 -10.71
N SER A 36 -10.75 3.73 -10.96
CA SER A 36 -11.35 4.91 -11.57
C SER A 36 -10.98 5.04 -13.06
N HIS A 37 -11.33 6.17 -13.68
CA HIS A 37 -10.95 6.53 -15.04
C HIS A 37 -9.58 7.24 -15.12
N TYR A 38 -8.94 7.53 -13.98
CA TYR A 38 -7.66 8.23 -13.95
C TYR A 38 -6.50 7.28 -14.26
N GLN A 39 -5.54 7.78 -15.04
CA GLN A 39 -4.28 7.09 -15.31
C GLN A 39 -3.11 8.06 -15.14
N ILE A 40 -2.25 7.81 -14.16
CA ILE A 40 -1.06 8.63 -13.87
C ILE A 40 0.12 7.71 -13.61
N MET A 41 1.16 7.83 -14.42
CA MET A 41 2.36 7.00 -14.30
C MET A 41 3.17 7.39 -13.05
N PRO A 42 3.40 6.47 -12.08
CA PRO A 42 4.23 6.76 -10.92
C PRO A 42 5.70 6.93 -11.30
N LEU A 43 6.50 7.47 -10.38
CA LEU A 43 7.96 7.57 -10.55
C LEU A 43 8.62 6.19 -10.49
N GLY A 44 8.19 5.39 -9.52
CA GLY A 44 8.63 4.02 -9.24
C GLY A 44 7.74 3.41 -8.16
N VAL A 45 7.94 2.13 -7.87
CA VAL A 45 7.14 1.37 -6.92
C VAL A 45 8.06 0.66 -5.94
N VAL A 46 7.73 0.74 -4.65
CA VAL A 46 8.39 0.00 -3.58
C VAL A 46 7.36 -0.90 -2.91
N ALA A 47 7.62 -2.21 -2.84
CA ALA A 47 6.83 -3.14 -2.03
C ALA A 47 7.69 -3.62 -0.85
N PRO A 48 7.64 -2.91 0.29
CA PRO A 48 8.48 -3.20 1.46
C PRO A 48 8.09 -4.52 2.11
N ARG A 49 9.06 -5.25 2.65
CA ARG A 49 8.81 -6.52 3.39
C ARG A 49 8.50 -6.33 4.87
N SER A 50 8.65 -5.12 5.39
CA SER A 50 8.31 -4.78 6.77
C SER A 50 7.92 -3.30 6.90
N VAL A 51 7.25 -2.95 7.98
CA VAL A 51 6.93 -1.55 8.31
C VAL A 51 8.21 -0.70 8.37
N LYS A 52 9.29 -1.24 8.93
CA LYS A 52 10.59 -0.55 9.00
C LYS A 52 11.16 -0.24 7.62
N GLU A 53 11.00 -1.14 6.65
CA GLU A 53 11.38 -0.85 5.27
C GLU A 53 10.52 0.24 4.63
N ALA A 54 9.22 0.27 4.92
CA ALA A 54 8.34 1.36 4.47
C ALA A 54 8.79 2.71 5.05
N GLU A 55 9.13 2.75 6.34
CA GLU A 55 9.69 3.93 7.02
C GLU A 55 11.02 4.39 6.40
N HIS A 56 11.92 3.45 6.07
CA HIS A 56 13.17 3.76 5.38
C HIS A 56 12.92 4.33 3.97
N ALA A 57 11.98 3.75 3.21
CA ALA A 57 11.61 4.26 1.90
C ALA A 57 11.04 5.69 1.99
N LEU A 58 10.18 5.96 2.98
CA LEU A 58 9.66 7.30 3.28
C LEU A 58 10.77 8.29 3.64
N ALA A 59 11.74 7.87 4.44
CA ALA A 59 12.88 8.70 4.82
C ALA A 59 13.74 9.08 3.60
N ILE A 60 14.08 8.10 2.75
CA ILE A 60 14.82 8.33 1.50
C ILE A 60 14.04 9.28 0.59
N ALA A 61 12.73 9.04 0.38
CA ALA A 61 11.92 9.91 -0.48
C ALA A 61 11.89 11.35 0.04
N ARG A 62 11.77 11.55 1.36
CA ARG A 62 11.83 12.87 1.99
C ARG A 62 13.17 13.56 1.75
N GLU A 63 14.28 12.85 1.93
CA GLU A 63 15.63 13.40 1.73
C GLU A 63 15.89 13.79 0.27
N GLU A 64 15.30 13.05 -0.67
CA GLU A 64 15.40 13.29 -2.11
C GLU A 64 14.35 14.30 -2.63
N GLY A 65 13.49 14.82 -1.76
CA GLY A 65 12.41 15.75 -2.14
C GLY A 65 11.32 15.14 -3.03
N VAL A 66 11.12 13.82 -2.94
CA VAL A 66 10.18 13.04 -3.74
C VAL A 66 8.88 12.84 -2.99
N SER A 67 7.75 13.15 -3.62
CA SER A 67 6.42 12.87 -3.07
C SER A 67 6.16 11.36 -3.04
N VAL A 68 5.40 10.92 -2.03
CA VAL A 68 5.06 9.52 -1.81
C VAL A 68 3.55 9.32 -1.87
N LEU A 69 3.13 8.21 -2.45
CA LEU A 69 1.76 7.70 -2.39
C LEU A 69 1.78 6.33 -1.71
N ALA A 70 1.20 6.23 -0.51
CA ALA A 70 0.91 4.94 0.10
C ALA A 70 -0.28 4.30 -0.63
N ARG A 71 -0.14 3.03 -1.01
CA ARG A 71 -1.15 2.32 -1.80
C ARG A 71 -1.43 0.95 -1.21
N GLY A 72 -2.72 0.63 -1.09
CA GLY A 72 -3.21 -0.73 -0.84
C GLY A 72 -3.46 -1.47 -2.16
N ALA A 73 -4.61 -2.15 -2.30
CA ALA A 73 -4.95 -2.88 -3.52
C ALA A 73 -5.31 -1.99 -4.74
N GLY A 74 -5.50 -0.69 -4.55
CA GLY A 74 -5.84 0.24 -5.64
C GLY A 74 -7.30 0.15 -6.13
N THR A 75 -8.23 -0.16 -5.23
CA THR A 75 -9.67 -0.29 -5.53
C THR A 75 -10.45 1.03 -5.47
N SER A 76 -9.78 2.16 -5.22
CA SER A 76 -10.39 3.50 -5.22
C SER A 76 -11.09 3.79 -6.56
N GLN A 77 -12.24 4.45 -6.48
CA GLN A 77 -13.03 4.90 -7.64
C GLN A 77 -12.79 6.38 -7.99
N ALA A 78 -11.93 7.08 -7.24
CA ALA A 78 -11.77 8.53 -7.30
C ALA A 78 -10.33 8.99 -7.58
N GLY A 79 -9.45 8.10 -8.04
CA GLY A 79 -8.06 8.44 -8.40
C GLY A 79 -7.11 8.57 -7.20
N GLN A 80 -7.54 8.20 -5.99
CA GLN A 80 -6.73 8.38 -4.78
C GLN A 80 -5.54 7.43 -4.71
N ALA A 81 -5.57 6.34 -5.49
CA ALA A 81 -4.49 5.37 -5.53
C ALA A 81 -3.52 5.57 -6.70
N VAL A 82 -3.59 6.69 -7.45
CA VAL A 82 -2.66 7.00 -8.56
C VAL A 82 -2.04 8.38 -8.40
N ASN A 83 -0.75 8.52 -8.69
CA ASN A 83 -0.07 9.82 -8.67
C ASN A 83 1.30 9.74 -9.38
N SER A 84 1.86 10.89 -9.78
CA SER A 84 3.25 11.03 -10.26
C SER A 84 4.22 11.08 -9.07
N SER A 85 4.20 10.04 -8.25
CA SER A 85 4.94 9.94 -6.97
C SER A 85 5.66 8.59 -6.86
N LEU A 86 6.53 8.43 -5.86
CA LEU A 86 7.00 7.11 -5.46
C LEU A 86 5.83 6.37 -4.79
N VAL A 87 5.41 5.25 -5.35
CA VAL A 87 4.36 4.42 -4.76
C VAL A 87 4.98 3.49 -3.72
N ILE A 88 4.42 3.46 -2.52
CA ILE A 88 4.71 2.44 -1.51
C ILE A 88 3.51 1.51 -1.44
N ASP A 89 3.66 0.29 -1.96
CA ASP A 89 2.63 -0.74 -1.98
C ASP A 89 2.68 -1.57 -0.71
N CYS A 90 1.71 -1.34 0.17
CA CYS A 90 1.57 -2.07 1.42
C CYS A 90 0.87 -3.43 1.25
N SER A 91 0.24 -3.70 0.10
CA SER A 91 -0.67 -4.85 -0.06
C SER A 91 0.04 -6.19 -0.24
N LYS A 92 1.31 -6.20 -0.65
CA LYS A 92 2.00 -7.44 -1.05
C LYS A 92 2.60 -8.23 0.11
N TYR A 93 3.19 -7.54 1.09
CA TYR A 93 3.94 -8.17 2.18
C TYR A 93 3.56 -7.66 3.58
N LEU A 94 2.84 -6.54 3.67
CA LEU A 94 2.39 -5.97 4.94
C LEU A 94 0.93 -6.34 5.21
N ASP A 95 0.61 -7.63 5.21
CA ASP A 95 -0.77 -8.16 5.26
C ASP A 95 -1.05 -9.06 6.49
N HIS A 96 -0.25 -8.95 7.55
CA HIS A 96 -0.37 -9.81 8.72
C HIS A 96 -1.40 -9.30 9.74
N LEU A 97 -2.08 -10.25 10.39
CA LEU A 97 -2.76 -10.04 11.67
C LEU A 97 -1.69 -10.15 12.76
N ILE A 98 -1.35 -9.03 13.40
CA ILE A 98 -0.26 -8.91 14.37
C ILE A 98 -0.70 -9.36 15.77
N GLU A 99 -1.86 -8.89 16.22
CA GLU A 99 -2.43 -9.25 17.52
C GLU A 99 -3.94 -9.43 17.42
N LEU A 100 -4.49 -10.37 18.20
CA LEU A 100 -5.93 -10.59 18.33
C LEU A 100 -6.31 -10.78 19.81
N ASP A 101 -7.07 -9.81 20.33
CA ASP A 101 -7.71 -9.85 21.65
C ASP A 101 -9.19 -10.21 21.46
N VAL A 102 -9.50 -11.50 21.63
CA VAL A 102 -10.88 -12.01 21.46
C VAL A 102 -11.82 -11.49 22.56
N PRO A 103 -11.47 -11.55 23.87
CA PRO A 103 -12.30 -10.96 24.92
C PRO A 103 -12.56 -9.45 24.72
N GLY A 104 -11.52 -8.70 24.37
CA GLY A 104 -11.62 -7.26 24.13
C GLY A 104 -12.15 -6.88 22.75
N ARG A 105 -12.37 -7.84 21.85
CA ARG A 105 -12.85 -7.66 20.47
C ARG A 105 -12.01 -6.67 19.68
N ARG A 106 -10.69 -6.75 19.81
CA ARG A 106 -9.73 -5.84 19.16
C ARG A 106 -8.65 -6.65 18.45
N CYS A 107 -8.11 -6.08 17.39
CA CYS A 107 -6.94 -6.62 16.71
C CYS A 107 -5.99 -5.52 16.26
N VAL A 108 -4.73 -5.89 16.07
CA VAL A 108 -3.71 -5.06 15.41
C VAL A 108 -3.37 -5.77 14.11
N VAL A 109 -3.41 -5.04 13.01
CA VAL A 109 -3.15 -5.58 11.67
C VAL A 109 -2.19 -4.67 10.92
N GLU A 110 -1.46 -5.24 9.98
CA GLU A 110 -0.73 -4.47 8.98
C GLU A 110 -1.70 -3.89 7.93
N PRO A 111 -1.35 -2.75 7.31
CA PRO A 111 -2.28 -2.00 6.47
C PRO A 111 -2.71 -2.73 5.20
N GLY A 112 -1.93 -3.69 4.72
CA GLY A 112 -2.16 -4.45 3.50
C GLY A 112 -3.15 -5.61 3.65
N ILE A 113 -3.59 -5.96 4.87
CA ILE A 113 -4.51 -7.08 5.02
C ILE A 113 -5.84 -6.77 4.34
N VAL A 114 -6.32 -7.71 3.51
CA VAL A 114 -7.60 -7.59 2.81
C VAL A 114 -8.76 -7.79 3.79
N LEU A 115 -9.87 -7.08 3.62
CA LEU A 115 -11.03 -7.18 4.52
C LEU A 115 -11.56 -8.61 4.65
N ASP A 116 -11.76 -9.31 3.53
CA ASP A 116 -12.20 -10.72 3.56
C ASP A 116 -11.15 -11.66 4.19
N GLU A 117 -9.86 -11.34 4.06
CA GLU A 117 -8.77 -12.08 4.71
C GLU A 117 -8.86 -11.92 6.23
N LEU A 118 -9.00 -10.68 6.71
CA LEU A 118 -9.19 -10.39 8.13
C LEU A 118 -10.43 -11.12 8.66
N ASN A 119 -11.58 -10.99 8.00
CA ASN A 119 -12.81 -11.65 8.41
C ASN A 119 -12.68 -13.18 8.43
N ARG A 120 -11.92 -13.77 7.51
CA ARG A 120 -11.66 -15.22 7.52
C ARG A 120 -10.85 -15.64 8.75
N ARG A 121 -9.88 -14.83 9.18
CA ARG A 121 -9.09 -15.08 10.41
C ARG A 121 -9.88 -14.84 11.68
N LEU A 122 -10.84 -13.92 11.68
CA LEU A 122 -11.71 -13.61 12.82
C LEU A 122 -12.86 -14.62 13.01
N LYS A 123 -13.33 -15.23 11.92
CA LYS A 123 -14.48 -16.15 11.90
C LYS A 123 -14.40 -17.29 12.94
N PRO A 124 -13.27 -17.99 13.16
CA PRO A 124 -13.17 -19.05 14.18
C PRO A 124 -13.45 -18.57 15.61
N HIS A 125 -13.34 -17.27 15.86
CA HIS A 125 -13.58 -16.64 17.16
C HIS A 125 -14.98 -16.03 17.28
N GLY A 126 -15.85 -16.20 16.27
CA GLY A 126 -17.17 -15.58 16.23
C GLY A 126 -17.14 -14.05 16.04
N LEU A 127 -16.03 -13.52 15.54
CA LEU A 127 -15.80 -12.09 15.31
C LEU A 127 -15.79 -11.76 13.81
N TRP A 128 -16.06 -10.50 13.49
CA TRP A 128 -15.91 -9.91 12.16
C TRP A 128 -15.56 -8.42 12.29
N PHE A 129 -14.97 -7.85 11.25
CA PHE A 129 -14.78 -6.41 11.11
C PHE A 129 -16.10 -5.78 10.66
N PRO A 130 -16.62 -4.75 11.35
CA PRO A 130 -18.03 -4.33 11.22
C PRO A 130 -18.34 -3.53 9.96
N VAL A 131 -17.33 -3.17 9.15
CA VAL A 131 -17.51 -2.43 7.90
C VAL A 131 -17.62 -3.40 6.74
N ASP A 132 -18.61 -3.18 5.87
CA ASP A 132 -18.83 -3.95 4.66
C ASP A 132 -18.80 -3.04 3.43
N ILE A 133 -18.04 -3.43 2.41
CA ILE A 133 -17.78 -2.64 1.21
C ILE A 133 -17.82 -3.53 -0.02
N SER A 134 -18.25 -2.97 -1.16
CA SER A 134 -18.41 -3.70 -2.43
C SER A 134 -17.11 -4.34 -2.97
N THR A 135 -15.95 -3.94 -2.46
CA THR A 135 -14.63 -4.44 -2.87
C THR A 135 -13.93 -5.24 -1.78
N SER A 136 -14.66 -5.78 -0.79
CA SER A 136 -14.12 -6.49 0.39
C SER A 136 -13.09 -7.58 0.08
N SER A 137 -13.23 -8.27 -1.05
CA SER A 137 -12.31 -9.31 -1.53
C SER A 137 -10.93 -8.81 -1.99
N ARG A 138 -10.74 -7.49 -2.08
CA ARG A 138 -9.50 -6.85 -2.55
C ARG A 138 -9.09 -5.67 -1.68
N ALA A 139 -10.05 -4.89 -1.17
CA ALA A 139 -9.78 -3.71 -0.37
C ALA A 139 -9.02 -4.07 0.90
N THR A 140 -7.93 -3.34 1.13
CA THR A 140 -7.05 -3.50 2.28
C THR A 140 -7.52 -2.60 3.42
N ILE A 141 -7.36 -3.03 4.68
CA ILE A 141 -7.76 -2.24 5.86
C ILE A 141 -7.12 -0.86 5.88
N GLY A 142 -5.84 -0.73 5.54
CA GLY A 142 -5.16 0.57 5.45
C GLY A 142 -5.74 1.49 4.37
N GLY A 143 -6.18 0.91 3.25
CA GLY A 143 -6.88 1.63 2.19
C GLY A 143 -8.27 2.12 2.64
N MET A 144 -9.01 1.30 3.37
CA MET A 144 -10.31 1.68 3.95
C MET A 144 -10.16 2.84 4.94
N VAL A 145 -9.16 2.76 5.84
CA VAL A 145 -8.83 3.84 6.79
C VAL A 145 -8.44 5.12 6.04
N GLY A 146 -7.56 5.03 5.05
CA GLY A 146 -7.12 6.18 4.26
C GLY A 146 -8.23 6.84 3.44
N ASN A 147 -9.32 6.10 3.18
CA ASN A 147 -10.46 6.58 2.39
C ASN A 147 -11.74 6.80 3.22
N ASN A 148 -11.69 6.62 4.54
CA ASN A 148 -12.88 6.68 5.42
C ASN A 148 -14.09 5.91 4.86
N SER A 149 -13.83 4.66 4.46
CA SER A 149 -14.84 3.77 3.87
C SER A 149 -15.75 3.11 4.90
#